data_AF-A0A2E7PZL5-F1
#
_entry.id   AF-A0A2E7PZL5-F1
#
_cell.length_a   1.000
_cell.length_b   1.000
_cell.length_c   1.000
_cell.angle_alpha   90.00
_cell.angle_beta   90.00
_cell.angle_gamma   90.00
#
_symmetry.space_group_name_H-M   'P 1'
#
loop_
_entity.id
_entity.type
_entity.pdbx_description
1 polymer ?
#
loop_
_entity_poly.entity_id
_entity_poly.type
_entity_poly.pdbx_seq_one_letter_code
_entity_poly.pdbx_strand_id
1 'polypeptide(L)'
;MVPADLVYYTDAQPGITRLRRGRGFTYRAPDGTTIARGPERARLEALAVPPAYEDVWMCPLPNGHLQATGFDARHRKQYRYHVEWSAHQSETKFASLAEFGHLLPRLRRRVLKDLEEEAGDRIFALASAVALIDRTSIRVGNPDYTEANGTYGALTLRRKHVKLESDTIQLRYTAKGGKKVRRQMKDRTLARVLEKT
;
A
#
# COMPACT_ATOMS: atom_id res chain seq x y z
N MET A 1 2.03 18.96 -3.03
CA MET A 1 3.16 19.90 -2.91
C MET A 1 4.06 19.38 -1.79
N VAL A 2 5.37 19.57 -1.83
CA VAL A 2 6.22 19.26 -0.67
C VAL A 2 6.00 20.37 0.36
N PRO A 3 5.86 20.07 1.67
CA PRO A 3 5.83 21.12 2.71
C PRO A 3 7.00 22.09 2.53
N ALA A 4 6.78 23.38 2.76
CA ALA A 4 7.74 24.44 2.39
C ALA A 4 9.16 24.24 2.93
N ASP A 5 9.29 23.58 4.08
CA ASP A 5 10.57 23.35 4.76
C ASP A 5 11.22 22.00 4.45
N LEU A 6 10.58 21.16 3.61
CA LEU A 6 11.08 19.84 3.24
C LEU A 6 11.66 19.80 1.83
N VAL A 7 12.70 18.99 1.66
CA VAL A 7 13.38 18.76 0.37
C VAL A 7 13.05 17.38 -0.17
N TYR A 8 12.76 17.31 -1.48
CA TYR A 8 12.55 16.05 -2.15
C TYR A 8 13.89 15.31 -2.40
N TYR A 9 14.32 14.52 -1.42
CA TYR A 9 15.51 13.67 -1.51
C TYR A 9 15.15 12.18 -1.60
N THR A 10 15.63 11.46 -2.61
CA THR A 10 15.32 10.03 -2.85
C THR A 10 16.52 9.14 -2.57
N ASP A 11 16.28 7.84 -2.40
CA ASP A 11 17.34 6.86 -2.18
C ASP A 11 18.08 6.40 -3.45
N ALA A 12 17.78 7.04 -4.58
CA ALA A 12 18.63 7.00 -5.77
C ALA A 12 19.80 8.01 -5.68
N GLN A 13 19.74 8.95 -4.74
CA GLN A 13 20.82 9.91 -4.48
C GLN A 13 21.81 9.36 -3.45
N PRO A 14 23.05 9.88 -3.41
CA PRO A 14 24.03 9.45 -2.42
C PRO A 14 23.50 9.61 -0.99
N GLY A 15 23.67 8.58 -0.16
CA GLY A 15 23.21 8.64 1.22
C GLY A 15 24.16 7.96 2.19
N ILE A 16 23.73 7.96 3.44
CA ILE A 16 24.49 7.39 4.55
C ILE A 16 24.17 5.90 4.62
N THR A 17 25.20 5.07 4.53
CA THR A 17 25.07 3.61 4.61
C THR A 17 25.22 3.14 6.04
N ARG A 18 24.27 2.35 6.53
CA ARG A 18 24.39 1.67 7.84
C ARG A 18 25.01 0.29 7.66
N LEU A 19 26.09 0.03 8.40
CA LEU A 19 26.84 -1.23 8.37
C LEU A 19 26.86 -1.87 9.76
N ARG A 20 26.75 -3.21 9.81
CA ARG A 20 26.94 -3.96 11.06
C ARG A 20 28.40 -3.89 11.50
N ARG A 21 28.64 -3.65 12.79
CA ARG A 21 29.98 -3.68 13.40
C ARG A 21 29.90 -4.16 14.84
N GLY A 22 30.44 -5.37 15.10
CA GLY A 22 30.35 -6.02 16.40
C GLY A 22 28.89 -6.21 16.85
N ARG A 23 28.55 -5.72 18.04
CA ARG A 23 27.19 -5.78 18.61
C ARG A 23 26.25 -4.65 18.15
N GLY A 24 26.71 -3.73 17.29
CA GLY A 24 25.94 -2.57 16.88
C GLY A 24 26.15 -2.18 15.43
N PHE A 25 25.98 -0.90 15.15
CA PHE A 25 26.09 -0.33 13.80
C PHE A 25 27.14 0.78 13.73
N THR A 26 27.70 0.94 12.54
CA THR A 26 28.49 2.09 12.10
C THR A 26 27.82 2.72 10.89
N TYR A 27 28.01 4.02 10.70
CA TYR A 27 27.39 4.77 9.61
C TYR A 27 28.48 5.39 8.75
N ARG A 28 28.37 5.24 7.43
CA ARG A 28 29.31 5.81 6.45
C ARG A 28 28.61 6.85 5.61
N ALA A 29 29.19 8.04 5.56
CA ALA A 29 28.73 9.11 4.68
C ALA A 29 29.06 8.79 3.19
N PRO A 30 28.44 9.51 2.23
CA PRO A 30 28.68 9.29 0.80
C PRO A 30 30.14 9.39 0.35
N ASP A 31 30.94 10.19 1.05
CA ASP A 31 32.38 10.37 0.84
C ASP A 31 33.24 9.22 1.43
N GLY A 32 32.61 8.23 2.06
CA GLY A 32 33.25 7.10 2.73
C GLY A 32 33.62 7.35 4.19
N THR A 33 33.46 8.58 4.69
CA THR A 33 33.82 8.99 6.05
C THR A 33 32.93 8.30 7.07
N THR A 34 33.53 7.82 8.17
CA THR A 34 32.75 7.21 9.26
C THR A 34 32.15 8.29 10.15
N ILE A 35 30.84 8.28 10.33
CA ILE A 35 30.14 9.24 11.18
C ILE A 35 30.39 8.87 12.66
N ALA A 36 31.13 9.73 13.36
CA ALA A 36 31.46 9.58 14.76
C ALA A 36 30.22 9.75 15.67
N ARG A 37 30.38 9.42 16.97
CA ARG A 37 29.35 9.74 17.96
C ARG A 37 29.20 11.26 18.06
N GLY A 38 27.97 11.74 17.96
CA GLY A 38 27.64 13.16 17.92
C GLY A 38 26.20 13.37 17.45
N PRO A 39 25.80 14.62 17.21
CA PRO A 39 24.43 14.98 16.85
C PRO A 39 23.91 14.24 15.61
N GLU A 40 24.74 14.12 14.57
CA GLU A 40 24.34 13.46 13.33
C GLU A 40 24.08 11.96 13.52
N ARG A 41 24.94 11.27 14.27
CA ARG A 41 24.71 9.86 14.59
C ARG A 41 23.47 9.66 15.47
N ALA A 42 23.25 10.54 16.44
CA ALA A 42 22.05 10.49 17.28
C ALA A 42 20.77 10.67 16.44
N ARG A 43 20.78 11.57 15.45
CA ARG A 43 19.69 11.75 14.48
C ARG A 43 19.40 10.46 13.70
N LEU A 44 20.44 9.80 13.18
CA LEU A 44 20.30 8.54 12.44
C LEU A 44 19.75 7.42 13.33
N GLU A 45 20.24 7.30 14.56
CA GLU A 45 19.77 6.31 15.53
C GLU A 45 18.29 6.56 15.93
N ALA A 46 17.88 7.82 16.07
CA ALA A 46 16.50 8.22 16.37
C ALA A 46 15.49 7.85 15.27
N LEU A 47 15.92 7.62 14.03
CA LEU A 47 15.05 7.11 12.95
C LEU A 47 14.54 5.68 13.23
N ALA A 48 15.11 4.98 14.22
CA ALA A 48 14.66 3.68 14.69
C ALA A 48 14.44 2.68 13.54
N VAL A 49 15.39 2.64 12.60
CA VAL A 49 15.39 1.64 11.53
C VAL A 49 15.67 0.27 12.17
N PRO A 50 14.79 -0.73 12.04
CA PRO A 50 14.94 -2.01 12.72
C PRO A 50 16.32 -2.66 12.48
N PRO A 51 16.92 -3.29 13.50
CA PRO A 51 18.26 -3.90 13.38
C PRO A 51 18.29 -5.10 12.43
N ALA A 52 17.14 -5.73 12.17
CA ALA A 52 16.99 -6.83 11.23
C ALA A 52 16.95 -6.37 9.76
N TYR A 53 16.88 -5.06 9.48
CA TYR A 53 16.86 -4.58 8.10
C TYR A 53 18.25 -4.58 7.49
N GLU A 54 18.31 -5.06 6.25
CA GLU A 54 19.49 -5.14 5.39
C GLU A 54 19.51 -3.98 4.39
N ASP A 55 20.68 -3.72 3.78
CA ASP A 55 20.93 -2.67 2.79
C ASP A 55 20.27 -1.33 3.14
N VAL A 56 20.59 -0.84 4.34
CA VAL A 56 19.99 0.38 4.87
C VAL A 56 20.70 1.61 4.34
N TRP A 57 19.93 2.41 3.60
CA TRP A 57 20.25 3.76 3.15
C TRP A 57 19.56 4.79 4.05
N MET A 58 20.24 5.89 4.38
CA MET A 58 19.71 6.95 5.23
C MET A 58 20.00 8.32 4.60
N CYS A 59 19.04 9.24 4.68
CA CYS A 59 19.17 10.54 4.05
C CYS A 59 20.19 11.42 4.79
N PRO A 60 21.11 12.10 4.08
CA PRO A 60 22.07 13.01 4.69
C PRO A 60 21.42 14.32 5.15
N LEU A 61 20.24 14.67 4.63
CA LEU A 61 19.53 15.91 4.96
C LEU A 61 18.47 15.65 6.04
N PRO A 62 18.51 16.36 7.19
CA PRO A 62 17.48 16.25 8.22
C PRO A 62 16.07 16.57 7.71
N ASN A 63 15.95 17.47 6.74
CA ASN A 63 14.69 17.89 6.13
C ASN A 63 14.36 17.16 4.80
N GLY A 64 15.05 16.06 4.50
CA GLY A 64 14.69 15.21 3.36
C GLY A 64 13.35 14.49 3.60
N HIS A 65 12.46 14.49 2.60
CA HIS A 65 11.14 13.85 2.74
C HIS A 65 11.23 12.34 3.05
N LEU A 66 12.18 11.64 2.44
CA LEU A 66 12.54 10.26 2.71
C LEU A 66 13.76 10.26 3.62
N GLN A 67 13.65 9.65 4.80
CA GLN A 67 14.69 9.65 5.82
C GLN A 67 15.53 8.37 5.82
N ALA A 68 14.94 7.22 5.51
CA ALA A 68 15.69 5.98 5.36
C ALA A 68 14.93 4.94 4.53
N THR A 69 15.68 4.03 3.91
CA THR A 69 15.15 2.81 3.31
C THR A 69 15.98 1.61 3.74
N GLY A 70 15.43 0.41 3.57
CA GLY A 70 16.10 -0.85 3.86
C GLY A 70 15.21 -2.03 3.51
N PHE A 71 15.75 -3.23 3.56
CA PHE A 71 15.03 -4.46 3.21
C PHE A 71 14.73 -5.25 4.47
N ASP A 72 13.48 -5.69 4.61
CA ASP A 72 13.10 -6.57 5.71
C ASP A 72 13.50 -8.03 5.46
N ALA A 73 13.27 -8.91 6.44
CA ALA A 73 13.60 -10.34 6.35
C ALA A 73 12.89 -11.10 5.22
N ARG A 74 11.91 -10.49 4.54
CA ARG A 74 11.25 -11.03 3.35
C ARG A 74 11.71 -10.32 2.06
N HIS A 75 12.84 -9.62 2.12
CA HIS A 75 13.42 -8.85 1.02
C HIS A 75 12.45 -7.78 0.46
N ARG A 76 11.55 -7.26 1.29
CA ARG A 76 10.68 -6.15 0.90
C ARG A 76 11.33 -4.84 1.27
N LYS A 77 11.38 -3.91 0.32
CA LYS A 77 11.86 -2.56 0.57
C LYS A 77 10.89 -1.82 1.51
N GLN A 78 11.45 -1.25 2.55
CA GLN A 78 10.75 -0.52 3.61
C GLN A 78 11.24 0.92 3.62
N TYR A 79 10.35 1.84 4.00
CA TYR A 79 10.58 3.28 3.93
C TYR A 79 10.32 3.92 5.30
N ARG A 80 11.14 4.91 5.63
CA ARG A 80 10.93 5.87 6.72
C ARG A 80 10.88 7.25 6.12
N TYR A 81 9.79 7.96 6.34
CA TYR A 81 9.61 9.34 5.87
C TYR A 81 9.75 10.32 7.02
N HIS A 82 10.02 11.59 6.69
CA HIS A 82 9.91 12.69 7.63
C HIS A 82 8.48 12.75 8.21
N VAL A 83 8.36 13.14 9.49
CA VAL A 83 7.06 13.18 10.19
C VAL A 83 6.10 14.16 9.53
N GLU A 84 6.58 15.35 9.19
CA GLU A 84 5.78 16.38 8.52
C GLU A 84 5.38 15.98 7.10
N TRP A 85 6.23 15.23 6.39
CA TRP A 85 5.87 14.67 5.08
C TRP A 85 4.68 13.72 5.22
N SER A 86 4.75 12.83 6.20
CA SER A 86 3.72 11.82 6.44
C SER A 86 2.40 12.48 6.89
N ALA A 87 2.47 13.52 7.72
CA ALA A 87 1.32 14.32 8.13
C ALA A 87 0.67 15.04 6.94
N HIS A 88 1.46 15.76 6.14
CA HIS A 88 0.97 16.50 4.98
C HIS A 88 0.38 15.59 3.89
N GLN A 89 1.01 14.44 3.61
CA GLN A 89 0.46 13.45 2.67
C GLN A 89 -0.87 12.88 3.18
N SER A 90 -1.00 12.68 4.50
CA SER A 90 -2.25 12.21 5.10
C SER A 90 -3.36 13.26 5.00
N GLU A 91 -3.03 14.52 5.24
CA GLU A 91 -3.97 15.65 5.10
C GLU A 91 -4.41 15.85 3.65
N THR A 92 -3.45 15.88 2.71
CA THR A 92 -3.74 16.01 1.27
C THR A 92 -4.66 14.89 0.78
N LYS A 93 -4.38 13.66 1.22
CA LYS A 93 -5.23 12.50 0.91
C LYS A 93 -6.63 12.62 1.52
N PHE A 94 -6.75 13.20 2.72
CA PHE A 94 -8.04 13.41 3.35
C PHE A 94 -8.86 14.49 2.63
N ALA A 95 -8.21 15.61 2.28
CA ALA A 95 -8.84 16.70 1.54
C ALA A 95 -9.39 16.26 0.17
N SER A 96 -8.70 15.36 -0.53
CA SER A 96 -9.15 14.84 -1.83
C SER A 96 -10.39 13.94 -1.75
N LEU A 97 -10.80 13.49 -0.55
CA LEU A 97 -12.00 12.65 -0.39
C LEU A 97 -13.29 13.39 -0.76
N ALA A 98 -13.36 14.70 -0.54
CA ALA A 98 -14.54 15.50 -0.90
C ALA A 98 -14.75 15.51 -2.41
N GLU A 99 -13.70 15.84 -3.18
CA GLU A 99 -13.72 15.80 -4.64
C GLU A 99 -14.03 14.39 -5.16
N PHE A 100 -13.39 13.37 -4.59
CA PHE A 100 -13.70 11.98 -4.93
C PHE A 100 -15.18 11.63 -4.70
N GLY A 101 -15.75 12.09 -3.57
CA GLY A 101 -17.17 11.94 -3.26
C GLY A 101 -18.10 12.53 -4.33
N HIS A 102 -17.77 13.72 -4.84
CA HIS A 102 -18.51 14.35 -5.94
C HIS A 102 -18.40 13.58 -7.28
N LEU A 103 -17.30 12.85 -7.49
CA LEU A 103 -17.07 12.04 -8.70
C LEU A 103 -17.74 10.66 -8.64
N LEU A 104 -18.06 10.13 -7.45
CA LEU A 104 -18.65 8.80 -7.26
C LEU A 104 -19.90 8.55 -8.13
N PRO A 105 -20.87 9.47 -8.29
CA PRO A 105 -22.03 9.24 -9.15
C PRO A 105 -21.66 9.05 -10.63
N ARG A 106 -20.64 9.76 -11.13
CA ARG A 106 -20.14 9.60 -12.50
C ARG A 106 -19.43 8.25 -12.67
N LEU A 107 -18.57 7.90 -11.72
CA LEU A 107 -17.88 6.62 -11.68
C LEU A 107 -18.86 5.45 -11.68
N ARG A 108 -19.85 5.47 -10.77
CA ARG A 108 -20.85 4.41 -10.64
C ARG A 108 -21.69 4.24 -11.91
N ARG A 109 -22.08 5.34 -12.58
CA ARG A 109 -22.76 5.26 -13.89
C ARG A 109 -21.89 4.60 -14.96
N ARG A 110 -20.60 4.95 -15.02
CA ARG A 110 -19.66 4.32 -15.95
C ARG A 110 -19.51 2.83 -15.68
N VAL A 111 -19.34 2.45 -14.42
CA VAL A 111 -19.26 1.05 -14.00
C VAL A 111 -20.52 0.29 -14.40
N LEU A 112 -21.71 0.84 -14.16
CA LEU A 112 -22.96 0.18 -14.55
C LEU A 112 -23.05 -0.06 -16.07
N LYS A 113 -22.63 0.91 -16.89
CA LYS A 113 -22.56 0.74 -18.34
C LYS A 113 -21.55 -0.35 -18.72
N ASP A 114 -20.34 -0.30 -18.17
CA ASP A 114 -19.27 -1.24 -18.49
C ASP A 114 -19.58 -2.69 -18.01
N LEU A 115 -20.55 -2.87 -17.10
CA LEU A 115 -21.08 -4.18 -16.68
C LEU A 115 -22.09 -4.79 -17.67
N GLU A 116 -22.51 -4.03 -18.69
CA GLU A 116 -23.36 -4.52 -19.78
C GLU A 116 -22.55 -5.19 -20.90
N GLU A 117 -21.23 -5.03 -20.90
CA GLU A 117 -20.30 -5.68 -21.83
C GLU A 117 -20.29 -7.21 -21.66
N GLU A 118 -19.67 -7.92 -22.61
CA GLU A 118 -19.64 -9.39 -22.61
C GLU A 118 -18.82 -9.95 -21.44
N ALA A 119 -19.31 -11.02 -20.84
CA ALA A 119 -18.60 -11.68 -19.75
C ALA A 119 -17.30 -12.31 -20.26
N GLY A 120 -16.19 -11.98 -19.62
CA GLY A 120 -14.83 -12.36 -20.06
C GLY A 120 -14.06 -11.21 -20.70
N ASP A 121 -14.75 -10.15 -21.15
CA ASP A 121 -14.08 -8.96 -21.64
C ASP A 121 -13.30 -8.25 -20.54
N ARG A 122 -12.17 -7.65 -20.93
CA ARG A 122 -11.34 -6.88 -20.01
C ARG A 122 -12.12 -5.74 -19.34
N ILE A 123 -13.00 -5.07 -20.09
CA ILE A 123 -13.82 -3.97 -19.58
C ILE A 123 -14.80 -4.49 -18.52
N PHE A 124 -15.52 -5.57 -18.82
CA PHE A 124 -16.43 -6.23 -17.90
C PHE A 124 -15.71 -6.68 -16.61
N ALA A 125 -14.55 -7.30 -16.73
CA ALA A 125 -13.76 -7.78 -15.58
C ALA A 125 -13.32 -6.61 -14.67
N LEU A 126 -12.85 -5.50 -15.26
CA LEU A 126 -12.47 -4.30 -14.51
C LEU A 126 -13.66 -3.65 -13.82
N ALA A 127 -14.79 -3.50 -14.52
CA ALA A 127 -16.02 -2.96 -13.96
C ALA A 127 -16.55 -3.81 -12.80
N SER A 128 -16.47 -5.14 -12.93
CA SER A 128 -16.84 -6.11 -11.88
C SER A 128 -15.98 -5.95 -10.64
N ALA A 129 -14.67 -5.80 -10.80
CA ALA A 129 -13.75 -5.56 -9.69
C ALA A 129 -14.03 -4.22 -9.00
N VAL A 130 -14.27 -3.16 -9.76
CA VAL A 130 -14.60 -1.84 -9.21
C VAL A 130 -15.93 -1.87 -8.46
N ALA A 131 -16.97 -2.51 -9.02
CA ALA A 131 -18.26 -2.68 -8.37
C ALA A 131 -18.12 -3.43 -7.03
N LEU A 132 -17.33 -4.52 -7.01
CA LEU A 132 -17.04 -5.26 -5.79
C LEU A 132 -16.32 -4.38 -4.75
N ILE A 133 -15.33 -3.58 -5.16
CA ILE A 133 -14.63 -2.66 -4.26
C ILE A 133 -15.58 -1.58 -3.70
N ASP A 134 -16.40 -0.96 -4.54
CA ASP A 134 -17.35 0.09 -4.14
C ASP A 134 -18.36 -0.43 -3.11
N ARG A 135 -18.87 -1.67 -3.28
CA ARG A 135 -19.88 -2.25 -2.37
C ARG A 135 -19.31 -2.86 -1.10
N THR A 136 -18.05 -3.29 -1.13
CA THR A 136 -17.48 -4.09 -0.02
C THR A 136 -16.32 -3.43 0.70
N SER A 137 -15.74 -2.40 0.11
CA SER A 137 -14.49 -1.77 0.55
C SER A 137 -13.35 -2.79 0.71
N ILE A 138 -13.42 -3.91 -0.01
CA ILE A 138 -12.34 -4.89 -0.07
C ILE A 138 -11.10 -4.24 -0.71
N ARG A 139 -9.92 -4.68 -0.29
CA ARG A 139 -8.67 -4.28 -0.95
C ARG A 139 -8.60 -4.86 -2.36
N VAL A 140 -7.89 -4.19 -3.26
CA VAL A 140 -7.69 -4.62 -4.64
C VAL A 140 -7.18 -6.06 -4.73
N GLY A 141 -6.23 -6.45 -3.87
CA GLY A 141 -5.58 -7.77 -3.92
C GLY A 141 -4.37 -7.76 -4.86
N ASN A 142 -3.37 -8.57 -4.53
CA ASN A 142 -2.15 -8.73 -5.32
C ASN A 142 -1.80 -10.24 -5.37
N PRO A 143 -1.50 -10.80 -6.56
CA PRO A 143 -1.19 -12.23 -6.71
C PRO A 143 -0.01 -12.70 -5.85
N ASP A 144 1.11 -11.99 -5.86
CA ASP A 144 2.32 -12.32 -5.09
C ASP A 144 2.02 -12.39 -3.58
N TYR A 145 1.24 -11.42 -3.07
CA TYR A 145 0.80 -11.44 -1.67
C TYR A 145 -0.15 -12.60 -1.37
N THR A 146 -0.95 -13.01 -2.35
CA THR A 146 -1.90 -14.12 -2.21
C THR A 146 -1.16 -15.45 -2.14
N GLU A 147 -0.17 -15.66 -3.00
CA GLU A 147 0.68 -16.84 -3.01
C GLU A 147 1.51 -16.95 -1.71
N ALA A 148 2.16 -15.86 -1.32
CA ALA A 148 3.04 -15.87 -0.16
C ALA A 148 2.32 -15.94 1.20
N ASN A 149 1.07 -15.44 1.29
CA ASN A 149 0.39 -15.28 2.60
C ASN A 149 -0.99 -15.94 2.68
N GLY A 150 -1.53 -16.48 1.59
CA GLY A 150 -2.90 -16.99 1.55
C GLY A 150 -3.96 -15.92 1.84
N THR A 151 -3.66 -14.65 1.53
CA THR A 151 -4.58 -13.52 1.75
C THR A 151 -5.14 -12.97 0.44
N TYR A 152 -6.44 -12.67 0.41
CA TYR A 152 -7.17 -12.36 -0.82
C TYR A 152 -7.73 -10.93 -0.84
N GLY A 153 -7.95 -10.39 -2.05
CA GLY A 153 -8.64 -9.12 -2.33
C GLY A 153 -9.49 -9.24 -3.61
N ALA A 154 -10.11 -8.14 -4.06
CA ALA A 154 -11.07 -8.14 -5.18
C ALA A 154 -10.60 -8.94 -6.41
N LEU A 155 -9.34 -8.74 -6.82
CA LEU A 155 -8.74 -9.36 -8.00
C LEU A 155 -8.14 -10.75 -7.75
N THR A 156 -8.14 -11.23 -6.51
CA THR A 156 -7.55 -12.53 -6.15
C THR A 156 -8.53 -13.46 -5.45
N LEU A 157 -9.79 -13.06 -5.30
CA LEU A 157 -10.86 -13.97 -4.89
C LEU A 157 -10.98 -15.14 -5.87
N ARG A 158 -11.45 -16.28 -5.37
CA ARG A 158 -11.67 -17.51 -6.13
C ARG A 158 -13.12 -17.93 -5.92
N ARG A 159 -13.66 -18.81 -6.79
CA ARG A 159 -15.04 -19.32 -6.66
C ARG A 159 -15.36 -19.83 -5.24
N LYS A 160 -14.43 -20.54 -4.59
CA LYS A 160 -14.60 -21.01 -3.19
C LYS A 160 -14.85 -19.91 -2.14
N HIS A 161 -14.51 -18.66 -2.44
CA HIS A 161 -14.68 -17.52 -1.53
C HIS A 161 -16.02 -16.81 -1.70
N VAL A 162 -16.78 -17.13 -2.75
CA VAL A 162 -18.03 -16.45 -3.09
C VAL A 162 -19.13 -17.49 -3.12
N LYS A 163 -20.23 -17.23 -2.41
CA LYS A 163 -21.46 -17.99 -2.54
C LYS A 163 -22.56 -17.02 -2.96
N LEU A 164 -23.28 -17.37 -4.02
CA LEU A 164 -24.39 -16.59 -4.56
C LEU A 164 -25.69 -17.35 -4.27
N GLU A 165 -26.68 -16.64 -3.73
CA GLU A 165 -28.03 -17.14 -3.45
C GLU A 165 -29.04 -16.09 -3.89
N SER A 166 -29.64 -16.27 -5.08
CA SER A 166 -30.50 -15.26 -5.72
C SER A 166 -29.82 -13.89 -5.86
N ASP A 167 -30.22 -12.89 -5.06
CA ASP A 167 -29.60 -11.55 -5.03
C ASP A 167 -28.67 -11.33 -3.82
N THR A 168 -28.38 -12.39 -3.07
CA THR A 168 -27.52 -12.39 -1.91
C THR A 168 -26.13 -12.91 -2.26
N ILE A 169 -25.11 -12.15 -1.87
CA ILE A 169 -23.70 -12.48 -2.04
C ILE A 169 -23.10 -12.72 -0.67
N GLN A 170 -22.49 -13.89 -0.48
CA GLN A 170 -21.71 -14.21 0.70
C GLN A 170 -20.23 -14.33 0.34
N LEU A 171 -19.40 -13.52 0.98
CA LEU A 171 -17.96 -13.54 0.84
C LEU A 171 -17.32 -14.17 2.07
N ARG A 172 -16.46 -15.17 1.87
CA ARG A 172 -15.67 -15.85 2.91
C ARG A 172 -14.22 -16.05 2.46
N TYR A 173 -13.29 -15.31 3.07
CA TYR A 173 -11.86 -15.38 2.72
C TYR A 173 -10.97 -14.83 3.85
N THR A 174 -9.67 -15.09 3.77
CA THR A 174 -8.66 -14.47 4.66
C THR A 174 -8.12 -13.22 3.99
N ALA A 175 -8.21 -12.06 4.66
CA ALA A 175 -7.69 -10.78 4.18
C ALA A 175 -6.29 -10.49 4.73
N LYS A 176 -5.68 -9.38 4.27
CA LYS A 176 -4.39 -8.87 4.75
C LYS A 176 -4.31 -8.90 6.28
N GLY A 177 -3.20 -9.41 6.82
CA GLY A 177 -2.97 -9.57 8.26
C GLY A 177 -3.66 -10.80 8.88
N GLY A 178 -4.08 -11.78 8.06
CA GLY A 178 -4.72 -13.01 8.55
C GLY A 178 -6.17 -12.83 8.99
N LYS A 179 -6.77 -11.65 8.79
CA LYS A 179 -8.13 -11.35 9.21
C LYS A 179 -9.14 -12.20 8.43
N LYS A 180 -9.89 -13.06 9.11
CA LYS A 180 -11.01 -13.80 8.51
C LYS A 180 -12.16 -12.83 8.20
N VAL A 181 -12.56 -12.76 6.92
CA VAL A 181 -13.69 -11.95 6.46
C VAL A 181 -14.86 -12.87 6.16
N ARG A 182 -16.01 -12.56 6.78
CA ARG A 182 -17.33 -13.09 6.42
C ARG A 182 -18.26 -11.91 6.23
N ARG A 183 -18.73 -11.68 5.00
CA ARG A 183 -19.65 -10.58 4.68
C ARG A 183 -20.80 -11.11 3.84
N GLN A 184 -22.01 -10.69 4.17
CA GLN A 184 -23.21 -10.96 3.39
C GLN A 184 -23.80 -9.63 2.95
N MET A 185 -24.26 -9.54 1.72
CA MET A 185 -24.96 -8.36 1.21
C MET A 185 -26.00 -8.75 0.17
N LYS A 186 -27.02 -7.91 0.04
CA LYS A 186 -28.02 -8.02 -1.01
C LYS A 186 -27.69 -6.99 -2.08
N ASP A 187 -27.26 -7.44 -3.25
CA ASP A 187 -26.96 -6.58 -4.39
C ASP A 187 -27.23 -7.37 -5.67
N ARG A 188 -28.40 -7.14 -6.25
CA ARG A 188 -28.87 -7.86 -7.44
C ARG A 188 -27.95 -7.66 -8.64
N THR A 189 -27.38 -6.46 -8.79
CA THR A 189 -26.49 -6.15 -9.92
C THR A 189 -25.18 -6.90 -9.77
N LEU A 190 -24.55 -6.80 -8.61
CA LEU A 190 -23.28 -7.48 -8.35
C LEU A 190 -23.45 -9.01 -8.33
N ALA A 191 -24.57 -9.54 -7.84
CA ALA A 191 -24.84 -10.97 -7.84
C ALA A 191 -24.90 -11.52 -9.27
N ARG A 192 -25.65 -10.85 -10.16
CA ARG A 192 -25.74 -11.20 -11.59
C ARG A 192 -24.37 -11.14 -12.29
N VAL A 193 -23.56 -10.14 -11.95
CA VAL A 193 -22.21 -9.98 -12.52
C VAL A 193 -21.29 -11.12 -12.09
N LEU A 194 -21.27 -11.43 -10.79
CA LEU A 194 -20.44 -12.51 -10.25
C LEU A 194 -20.90 -13.90 -10.70
N GLU A 195 -22.18 -14.07 -11.06
CA GLU A 195 -22.70 -15.30 -11.62
C GLU A 195 -22.17 -15.57 -13.05
N LYS A 196 -21.90 -14.51 -13.80
CA LYS A 196 -21.34 -14.59 -15.17
C LYS A 196 -19.83 -14.82 -15.24
N THR A 197 -19.12 -14.79 -14.09
CA THR A 197 -17.64 -14.84 -14.01
C THR A 197 -17.14 -16.22 -13.55
#